data_AF-C6TK24-F1
#
_entry.id   AF-C6TK24-F1
#
_cell.length_a   1.000
_cell.length_b   1.000
_cell.length_c   1.000
_cell.angle_alpha   90.00
_cell.angle_beta   90.00
_cell.angle_gamma   90.00
#
_symmetry.space_group_name_H-M   'P 1'
#
loop_
_entity.id
_entity.type
_entity.pdbx_description
1 polymer ?
#
loop_
_entity_poly.entity_id
_entity_poly.type
_entity_poly.pdbx_seq_one_letter_code
_entity_poly.pdbx_strand_id
1 'polypeptide(L)'
;MLLGFSTLALLVCFSCCWLLVLGEGETASCSNIVALGHRTDNISITEFGGVGDGRTLNTKAFREAIYRVQHLPREGGTLLYVPPGVYLTEPFNLTSHMTLYLAAGAVIMATQVNNLTPNHFLSFSG
;
A
#
# COMPACT_ATOMS: atom_id res chain seq x y z
N MET A 1 26.24 -46.46 22.44
CA MET A 1 24.83 -46.54 22.01
C MET A 1 23.98 -45.31 22.35
N LEU A 2 24.35 -44.48 23.36
CA LEU A 2 23.56 -43.29 23.76
C LEU A 2 23.72 -42.04 22.85
N LEU A 3 24.75 -41.99 21.99
CA LEU A 3 24.96 -40.87 21.05
C LEU A 3 23.99 -40.87 19.84
N GLY A 4 23.34 -42.00 19.54
CA GLY A 4 22.42 -42.13 18.39
C GLY A 4 21.00 -41.64 18.66
N PHE A 5 20.57 -41.59 19.93
CA PHE A 5 19.24 -41.10 20.30
C PHE A 5 19.15 -39.57 20.23
N SER A 6 20.26 -38.88 20.54
CA SER A 6 20.32 -37.41 20.50
C SER A 6 20.30 -36.85 19.07
N THR A 7 20.85 -37.59 18.10
CA THR A 7 20.87 -37.17 16.69
C THR A 7 19.54 -37.42 15.98
N LEU A 8 18.83 -38.50 16.33
CA LEU A 8 17.48 -38.74 15.81
C LEU A 8 16.47 -37.68 16.28
N ALA A 9 16.57 -37.23 17.54
CA ALA A 9 15.67 -36.19 18.08
C ALA A 9 15.84 -34.83 17.38
N LEU A 10 17.09 -34.46 17.04
CA LEU A 10 17.40 -33.22 16.29
C LEU A 10 16.88 -33.26 14.85
N LEU A 11 16.95 -34.42 14.19
CA LEU A 11 16.45 -34.63 12.83
C LEU A 11 14.91 -34.54 12.75
N VAL A 12 14.20 -35.04 13.77
CA VAL A 12 12.74 -34.92 13.87
C VAL A 12 12.31 -33.47 14.11
N CYS A 13 13.04 -32.69 14.91
CA CYS A 13 12.79 -31.26 15.09
C CYS A 13 13.02 -30.46 13.79
N PHE A 14 14.08 -30.76 13.04
CA PHE A 14 14.35 -30.11 11.75
C PHE A 14 13.27 -30.42 10.70
N SER A 15 12.76 -31.66 10.70
CA SER A 15 11.69 -32.09 9.80
C SER A 15 10.31 -31.54 10.19
N CYS A 16 10.03 -31.35 11.49
CA CYS A 16 8.74 -30.84 11.96
C CYS A 16 8.58 -29.34 11.70
N CYS A 17 9.68 -28.57 11.77
CA CYS A 17 9.66 -27.16 11.37
C CYS A 17 9.48 -26.97 9.86
N TRP A 18 9.94 -27.91 9.03
CA TRP A 18 9.74 -27.85 7.58
C TRP A 18 8.28 -28.13 7.18
N LEU A 19 7.52 -28.87 8.01
CA LEU A 19 6.15 -29.29 7.68
C LEU A 19 5.05 -28.40 8.27
N LEU A 20 5.36 -27.48 9.18
CA LEU A 20 4.37 -26.58 9.80
C LEU A 20 4.27 -25.20 9.15
N VAL A 21 5.13 -24.86 8.18
CA VAL A 21 5.13 -23.54 7.51
C VAL A 21 4.60 -23.64 6.07
N LEU A 22 3.44 -24.26 5.90
CA LEU A 22 2.56 -24.04 4.74
C LEU A 22 1.16 -23.70 5.25
N GLY A 23 1.09 -22.62 6.01
CA GLY A 23 -0.15 -21.90 6.25
C GLY A 23 -0.38 -20.92 5.11
N GLU A 24 -0.98 -21.39 4.02
CA GLU A 24 -1.49 -20.51 2.96
C GLU A 24 -2.83 -19.95 3.46
N GLY A 25 -2.77 -18.76 4.08
CA GLY A 25 -3.93 -17.95 4.37
C GLY A 25 -4.48 -17.37 3.07
N GLU A 26 -5.30 -18.15 2.37
CA GLU A 26 -5.94 -17.74 1.13
C GLU A 26 -7.01 -16.68 1.44
N THR A 27 -6.64 -15.40 1.38
CA THR A 27 -7.61 -14.31 1.49
C THR A 27 -8.37 -14.18 0.18
N ALA A 28 -9.49 -14.88 0.07
CA ALA A 28 -10.42 -14.75 -1.04
C ALA A 28 -11.03 -13.32 -1.06
N SER A 29 -10.64 -12.52 -2.05
CA SER A 29 -11.31 -11.25 -2.36
C SER A 29 -12.41 -11.49 -3.37
N CYS A 30 -13.67 -11.19 -3.02
CA CYS A 30 -14.84 -11.44 -3.87
C CYS A 30 -15.00 -10.44 -5.03
N SER A 31 -13.93 -9.75 -5.44
CA SER A 31 -13.98 -8.79 -6.54
C SER A 31 -12.62 -8.79 -7.24
N ASN A 32 -12.52 -9.56 -8.33
CA ASN A 32 -11.36 -9.66 -9.24
C ASN A 32 -10.97 -8.34 -9.94
N ILE A 33 -11.25 -7.18 -9.35
CA ILE A 33 -11.04 -5.87 -9.98
C ILE A 33 -9.57 -5.45 -9.93
N VAL A 34 -8.81 -5.93 -8.94
CA VAL A 34 -7.34 -5.90 -8.95
C VAL A 34 -6.86 -7.13 -8.18
N ALA A 35 -6.28 -8.11 -8.88
CA ALA A 35 -5.41 -9.05 -8.19
C ALA A 35 -4.25 -8.21 -7.64
N LEU A 36 -4.24 -7.94 -6.33
CA LEU A 36 -3.05 -7.53 -5.61
C LEU A 36 -2.11 -8.74 -5.60
N GLY A 37 -1.63 -9.17 -6.76
CA GLY A 37 -0.51 -10.09 -6.86
C GLY A 37 0.58 -9.49 -5.99
N HIS A 38 1.09 -10.29 -5.06
CA HIS A 38 1.98 -9.89 -3.96
C HIS A 38 2.96 -8.79 -4.40
N ARG A 39 2.53 -7.53 -4.26
CA ARG A 39 3.38 -6.39 -4.61
C ARG A 39 4.29 -6.23 -3.42
N THR A 40 5.55 -6.58 -3.62
CA THR A 40 6.59 -6.49 -2.60
C THR A 40 6.75 -5.05 -2.07
N ASP A 41 6.39 -4.05 -2.88
CA ASP A 41 6.52 -2.63 -2.56
C ASP A 41 5.16 -1.95 -2.35
N ASN A 42 4.79 -1.80 -1.08
CA ASN A 42 3.73 -0.93 -0.61
C ASN A 42 4.34 0.22 0.22
N ILE A 43 3.73 1.39 0.12
CA ILE A 43 4.05 2.56 0.96
C ILE A 43 2.73 3.16 1.46
N SER A 44 2.66 3.62 2.70
CA SER A 44 1.46 4.27 3.21
C SER A 44 1.55 5.79 3.16
N ILE A 45 0.45 6.47 2.86
CA ILE A 45 0.37 7.94 2.91
C ILE A 45 0.73 8.51 4.30
N THR A 46 0.51 7.73 5.37
CA THR A 46 0.84 8.15 6.74
C THR A 46 2.34 8.25 6.98
N GLU A 47 3.15 7.49 6.24
CA GLU A 47 4.63 7.58 6.29
C GLU A 47 5.14 8.93 5.76
N PHE A 48 4.35 9.59 4.91
CA PHE A 48 4.63 10.91 4.33
C PHE A 48 3.93 12.05 5.08
N GLY A 49 3.36 11.76 6.26
CA GLY A 49 2.65 12.74 7.09
C GLY A 49 1.18 12.94 6.71
N GLY A 50 0.58 11.98 6.00
CA GLY A 50 -0.86 12.00 5.72
C GLY A 50 -1.71 11.80 6.98
N VAL A 51 -2.71 12.66 7.18
CA VAL A 51 -3.65 12.62 8.31
C VAL A 51 -5.09 12.56 7.78
N GLY A 52 -5.83 11.54 8.21
CA GLY A 52 -7.20 11.25 7.77
C GLY A 52 -8.29 11.95 8.58
N ASP A 53 -8.07 13.18 9.05
CA ASP A 53 -8.96 13.93 9.95
C ASP A 53 -9.99 14.83 9.22
N GLY A 54 -9.93 14.89 7.89
CA GLY A 54 -10.78 15.74 7.05
C GLY A 54 -10.46 17.23 7.11
N ARG A 55 -9.40 17.63 7.81
CA ARG A 55 -9.05 19.04 8.07
C ARG A 55 -7.62 19.37 7.65
N THR A 56 -6.70 18.45 7.87
CA THR A 56 -5.29 18.57 7.51
C THR A 56 -5.14 18.55 5.99
N LEU A 57 -4.39 19.52 5.45
CA LEU A 57 -4.09 19.56 4.02
C LEU A 57 -2.97 18.58 3.67
N ASN A 58 -3.34 17.49 3.00
CA ASN A 58 -2.47 16.36 2.67
C ASN A 58 -1.72 16.51 1.34
N THR A 59 -1.82 17.65 0.64
CA THR A 59 -1.18 17.86 -0.68
C THR A 59 0.32 17.55 -0.65
N LYS A 60 1.01 17.95 0.42
CA LYS A 60 2.43 17.66 0.60
C LYS A 60 2.69 16.16 0.74
N ALA A 61 1.91 15.47 1.58
CA ALA A 61 2.05 14.03 1.79
C ALA A 61 1.88 13.25 0.48
N PHE A 62 0.88 13.59 -0.34
CA PHE A 62 0.69 12.98 -1.65
C PHE A 62 1.87 13.26 -2.59
N ARG A 63 2.35 14.50 -2.64
CA ARG A 63 3.49 14.89 -3.48
C ARG A 63 4.76 14.14 -3.12
N GLU A 64 5.07 14.01 -1.84
CA GLU A 64 6.25 13.28 -1.37
C GLU A 64 6.13 11.78 -1.65
N ALA A 65 4.94 11.19 -1.44
CA ALA A 65 4.69 9.79 -1.77
C ALA A 65 4.88 9.52 -3.28
N ILE A 66 4.35 10.40 -4.14
CA ILE A 66 4.49 10.29 -5.60
C ILE A 66 5.94 10.49 -6.02
N TYR A 67 6.64 11.48 -5.44
CA TYR A 67 8.06 11.71 -5.67
C TYR A 67 8.88 10.45 -5.34
N ARG A 68 8.57 9.79 -4.23
CA ARG A 68 9.20 8.54 -3.79
C ARG A 68 8.96 7.38 -4.77
N VAL A 69 7.78 7.28 -5.38
CA VAL A 69 7.49 6.28 -6.43
C VAL A 69 8.25 6.60 -7.71
N GLN A 70 8.28 7.87 -8.13
CA GLN A 70 8.96 8.31 -9.35
C GLN A 70 10.47 8.02 -9.33
N HIS A 71 11.12 8.28 -8.21
CA HIS A 71 12.59 8.24 -8.12
C HIS A 71 13.14 6.88 -7.68
N LEU A 72 12.28 6.00 -7.20
CA LEU A 72 12.65 4.65 -6.79
C LEU A 72 11.66 3.65 -7.39
N PRO A 73 11.64 3.55 -8.73
CA PRO A 73 10.78 2.63 -9.45
C PRO A 73 11.14 1.19 -9.08
N ARG A 74 10.11 0.36 -9.00
CA ARG A 74 10.20 -1.05 -8.65
C ARG A 74 9.58 -1.88 -9.75
N GLU A 75 10.08 -3.09 -9.95
CA GLU A 75 9.46 -4.04 -10.88
C GLU A 75 8.03 -4.33 -10.43
N GLY A 76 7.06 -4.20 -11.34
CA GLY A 76 5.63 -4.32 -11.01
C GLY A 76 4.98 -3.05 -10.44
N GLY A 77 5.74 -1.98 -10.23
CA GLY A 77 5.25 -0.69 -9.74
C GLY A 77 5.06 -0.63 -8.22
N THR A 78 4.58 0.51 -7.72
CA THR A 78 4.42 0.75 -6.28
C THR A 78 2.98 1.03 -5.91
N LEU A 79 2.52 0.41 -4.82
CA LEU A 79 1.20 0.67 -4.26
C LEU A 79 1.29 1.74 -3.18
N LEU A 80 0.56 2.86 -3.35
CA LEU A 80 0.33 3.85 -2.31
C LEU A 80 -0.96 3.53 -1.56
N TYR A 81 -0.83 3.08 -0.32
CA TYR A 81 -1.92 2.71 0.55
C TYR A 81 -2.44 3.90 1.36
N VAL A 82 -3.74 4.16 1.27
CA VAL A 82 -4.46 5.17 2.05
C VAL A 82 -5.37 4.46 3.04
N PRO A 83 -5.09 4.54 4.36
CA PRO A 83 -5.91 3.93 5.39
C PRO A 83 -7.28 4.62 5.52
N PRO A 84 -8.23 4.03 6.28
CA PRO A 84 -9.53 4.65 6.54
C PRO A 84 -9.38 6.06 7.14
N GLY A 85 -10.18 7.01 6.66
CA GLY A 85 -10.10 8.42 7.07
C GLY A 85 -10.44 9.38 5.93
N VAL A 86 -10.56 10.67 6.25
CA VAL A 86 -10.85 11.73 5.26
C VAL A 86 -9.58 12.55 5.01
N TYR A 87 -9.12 12.58 3.77
CA TYR A 87 -7.86 13.23 3.38
C TYR A 87 -8.17 14.45 2.52
N LEU A 88 -8.17 15.64 3.12
CA LEU A 88 -8.31 16.90 2.39
C LEU A 88 -7.04 17.17 1.58
N THR A 89 -7.16 17.46 0.28
CA THR A 89 -6.02 17.73 -0.60
C THR A 89 -6.38 18.66 -1.75
N GLU A 90 -5.40 19.41 -2.22
CA GLU A 90 -5.46 20.02 -3.55
C GLU A 90 -5.25 18.94 -4.63
N PRO A 91 -5.61 19.22 -5.89
CA PRO A 91 -5.25 18.35 -7.01
C PRO A 91 -3.75 18.05 -7.11
N PHE A 92 -3.46 16.79 -7.44
CA PHE A 92 -2.12 16.25 -7.60
C PHE A 92 -2.11 15.27 -8.79
N ASN A 93 -0.95 15.13 -9.43
CA ASN A 93 -0.80 14.27 -10.60
C ASN A 93 -0.22 12.93 -10.18
N LEU A 94 -0.84 11.85 -10.63
CA LEU A 94 -0.28 10.51 -10.51
C LEU A 94 0.93 10.33 -11.45
N THR A 95 1.68 9.26 -11.23
CA THR A 95 2.81 8.86 -12.06
C THR A 95 2.64 7.44 -12.59
N SER A 96 3.41 7.09 -13.62
CA SER A 96 3.43 5.75 -14.20
C SER A 96 3.83 4.69 -13.17
N HIS A 97 3.37 3.45 -13.38
CA HIS A 97 3.69 2.30 -12.52
C HIS A 97 3.34 2.51 -11.03
N MET A 98 2.28 3.28 -10.76
CA MET A 98 1.74 3.51 -9.42
C MET A 98 0.35 2.91 -9.30
N THR A 99 -0.04 2.48 -8.11
CA THR A 99 -1.43 2.16 -7.78
C THR A 99 -1.83 2.88 -6.51
N LEU A 100 -2.81 3.77 -6.60
CA LEU A 100 -3.42 4.41 -5.44
C LEU A 100 -4.52 3.50 -4.89
N TYR A 101 -4.31 2.94 -3.71
CA TYR A 101 -5.25 2.05 -3.05
C TYR A 101 -5.95 2.75 -1.89
N LEU A 102 -7.27 2.88 -1.99
CA LEU A 102 -8.13 3.42 -0.94
C LEU A 102 -8.70 2.25 -0.13
N ALA A 103 -8.33 2.15 1.14
CA ALA A 103 -8.94 1.19 2.05
C ALA A 103 -10.44 1.50 2.26
N ALA A 104 -11.21 0.51 2.70
CA ALA A 104 -12.60 0.73 3.06
C ALA A 104 -12.72 1.86 4.10
N GLY A 105 -13.52 2.89 3.80
CA GLY A 105 -13.66 4.07 4.66
C GLY A 105 -12.63 5.17 4.44
N ALA A 106 -11.73 5.04 3.45
CA ALA A 106 -10.87 6.13 2.99
C ALA A 106 -11.63 7.04 2.01
N VAL A 107 -11.53 8.36 2.22
CA VAL A 107 -12.14 9.40 1.38
C VAL A 107 -11.07 10.42 1.01
N ILE A 108 -10.86 10.65 -0.29
CA ILE A 108 -10.08 11.79 -0.77
C ILE A 108 -11.05 12.96 -0.96
N MET A 109 -10.82 14.03 -0.20
CA MET A 109 -11.63 15.23 -0.26
C MET A 109 -10.85 16.34 -0.96
N ALA A 110 -11.44 16.90 -2.02
CA ALA A 110 -10.86 18.05 -2.71
C ALA A 110 -11.01 19.32 -1.88
N THR A 111 -10.00 20.19 -1.85
CA THR A 111 -10.21 21.57 -1.45
C THR A 111 -11.17 22.26 -2.43
N GLN A 112 -12.02 23.15 -1.92
CA GLN A 112 -12.89 23.94 -2.78
C GLN A 112 -12.01 24.93 -3.58
N VAL A 113 -11.88 24.68 -4.88
CA VAL A 113 -11.22 25.62 -5.80
C VAL A 113 -12.15 26.81 -5.98
N ASN A 114 -11.75 27.96 -5.45
CA ASN A 114 -12.35 29.24 -5.77
C ASN A 114 -12.08 29.54 -7.26
N ASN A 115 -13.16 29.74 -8.02
CA ASN A 115 -13.26 29.85 -9.50
C ASN A 115 -12.42 30.95 -10.20
N LEU A 116 -11.25 31.31 -9.69
CA LEU A 116 -10.35 32.30 -10.29
C LEU A 116 -9.32 31.68 -11.25
N THR A 117 -9.30 30.35 -11.42
CA THR A 117 -8.46 29.68 -12.42
C THR A 117 -9.28 28.62 -13.18
N PRO A 118 -9.33 28.63 -14.53
CA PRO A 118 -10.37 27.86 -15.25
C PRO A 118 -10.12 26.35 -15.37
N ASN A 119 -9.03 25.79 -14.81
CA ASN A 119 -8.54 24.48 -15.25
C ASN A 119 -8.19 23.48 -14.10
N HIS A 120 -8.53 23.76 -12.84
CA HIS A 120 -8.11 22.93 -11.70
C HIS A 120 -9.24 22.02 -11.19
N PHE A 121 -9.84 21.24 -12.09
CA PHE A 121 -10.64 20.08 -11.67
C PHE A 121 -9.68 18.92 -11.36
N LEU A 122 -10.02 18.08 -10.38
CA LEU A 122 -9.35 16.79 -10.14
C LEU A 122 -9.49 15.90 -11.39
N SER A 123 -8.59 16.06 -12.36
CA SER A 123 -8.51 15.18 -13.51
C SER A 123 -7.63 13.99 -13.15
N PHE A 124 -8.26 12.88 -12.76
CA PHE A 124 -7.60 11.57 -12.75
C PHE A 124 -7.58 11.06 -14.19
N SER A 125 -6.74 11.64 -15.05
CA SER A 125 -6.57 11.09 -16.40
C SER A 125 -5.75 9.81 -16.30
N GLY A 126 -6.39 8.69 -16.63
CA GLY A 126 -5.72 7.39 -16.88
C GLY A 126 -5.11 7.32 -18.26
#